data_AF-A0A950H8Y7-F1
#
_entry.id   AF-A0A950H8Y7-F1
#
_cell.length_a   1.000
_cell.length_b   1.000
_cell.length_c   1.000
_cell.angle_alpha   90.00
_cell.angle_beta   90.00
_cell.angle_gamma   90.00
#
_symmetry.space_group_name_H-M   'P 1'
#
loop_
_entity.id
_entity.type
_entity.pdbx_description
1 polymer ?
#
loop_
_entity_poly.entity_id
_entity_poly.type
_entity_poly.pdbx_seq_one_letter_code
_entity_poly.pdbx_strand_id
1 'polypeptide(L)'
;MQRSRSLPHAAIALAALLSGCAATAALAQSDEDLARVVKSGICPDDLTPYDAMTYTEHCAGMDQACATTDSGCFEDARHCWDEVNRTNKQIFTYNAFVHQCADRGKGRQPTKP
;
A
#
# COMPACT_ATOMS: atom_id res chain seq x y z
N MET A 1 55.27 -18.14 28.21
CA MET A 1 55.29 -16.80 28.83
C MET A 1 54.70 -15.82 27.80
N GLN A 2 53.48 -15.29 27.99
CA GLN A 2 53.21 -13.92 28.47
C GLN A 2 54.03 -12.83 27.74
N ARG A 3 53.51 -11.69 27.28
CA ARG A 3 52.18 -11.07 27.20
C ARG A 3 52.38 -9.72 26.47
N SER A 4 51.33 -9.21 25.83
CA SER A 4 50.98 -7.77 25.76
C SER A 4 51.40 -6.88 24.56
N ARG A 5 50.34 -6.49 23.82
CA ARG A 5 49.85 -5.12 23.53
C ARG A 5 50.72 -4.17 22.68
N SER A 6 50.18 -3.77 21.53
CA SER A 6 49.69 -2.39 21.29
C SER A 6 49.13 -2.23 19.85
N LEU A 7 47.81 -2.02 19.76
CA LEU A 7 47.20 -1.16 18.73
C LEU A 7 47.58 0.29 19.11
N PRO A 8 47.79 1.23 18.15
CA PRO A 8 46.63 1.98 17.66
C PRO A 8 46.73 2.67 16.27
N HIS A 9 45.56 3.17 15.85
CA HIS A 9 45.27 4.26 14.91
C HIS A 9 45.05 3.96 13.41
N ALA A 10 43.76 4.05 13.07
CA ALA A 10 43.22 4.90 12.01
C ALA A 10 43.28 4.39 10.56
N ALA A 11 42.24 3.67 10.19
CA ALA A 11 41.54 3.93 8.93
C ALA A 11 40.07 3.57 9.11
N ILE A 12 39.29 4.55 9.57
CA ILE A 12 37.84 4.53 9.44
C ILE A 12 37.55 4.72 7.96
N ALA A 13 37.29 3.63 7.24
CA ALA A 13 36.70 3.69 5.91
C ALA A 13 35.18 3.60 6.06
N LEU A 14 34.54 4.76 6.21
CA LEU A 14 33.12 4.95 5.89
C LEU A 14 32.96 4.72 4.38
N ALA A 15 32.56 3.51 3.98
CA ALA A 15 31.93 3.30 2.69
C ALA A 15 30.42 3.29 2.91
N ALA A 16 29.84 4.49 2.74
CA ALA A 16 28.41 4.70 2.72
C ALA A 16 27.77 3.85 1.61
N LEU A 17 26.65 3.22 1.99
CA LEU A 17 25.39 3.14 1.26
C LEU A 17 25.48 3.52 -0.22
N LEU A 18 25.25 2.54 -1.10
CA LEU A 18 24.49 2.68 -2.35
C LEU A 18 24.64 1.37 -3.12
N SER A 19 23.63 0.51 -3.03
CA SER A 19 23.01 -0.02 -4.25
C SER A 19 21.89 -0.97 -3.87
N GLY A 20 20.68 -0.60 -4.24
CA GLY A 20 19.61 -1.56 -4.42
C GLY A 20 18.68 -1.77 -3.22
N CYS A 21 18.20 -0.69 -2.59
CA CYS A 21 16.75 -0.67 -2.40
C CYS A 21 16.16 -0.60 -3.81
N ALA A 22 15.99 -1.77 -4.44
CA ALA A 22 14.84 -1.93 -5.30
C ALA A 22 13.66 -1.72 -4.35
N ALA A 23 13.25 -0.46 -4.21
CA ALA A 23 11.88 -0.16 -3.90
C ALA A 23 11.12 -0.78 -5.05
N THR A 24 10.83 -2.08 -4.93
CA THR A 24 9.56 -2.58 -5.38
C THR A 24 8.58 -1.62 -4.74
N ALA A 25 8.17 -0.61 -5.51
CA ALA A 25 6.85 -0.08 -5.45
C ALA A 25 5.94 -1.30 -5.60
N ALA A 26 5.78 -2.03 -4.49
CA ALA A 26 4.72 -2.96 -4.29
C ALA A 26 3.52 -2.03 -4.21
N LEU A 27 3.03 -1.65 -5.40
CA LEU A 27 1.61 -1.40 -5.61
C LEU A 27 0.93 -2.47 -4.78
N ALA A 28 0.14 -2.06 -3.80
CA ALA A 28 -0.62 -2.97 -2.99
C ALA A 28 -1.59 -3.68 -3.94
N GLN A 29 -1.15 -4.80 -4.52
CA GLN A 29 -1.87 -5.53 -5.57
C GLN A 29 -3.02 -6.35 -4.97
N SER A 30 -3.19 -6.33 -3.65
CA SER A 30 -4.26 -7.02 -2.93
C SER A 30 -4.85 -6.17 -1.81
N ASP A 31 -6.11 -6.43 -1.48
CA ASP A 31 -6.81 -5.84 -0.33
C ASP A 31 -6.04 -5.95 0.99
N GLU A 32 -5.32 -7.07 1.14
CA GLU A 32 -4.55 -7.39 2.33
C GLU A 32 -3.35 -6.46 2.48
N ASP A 33 -2.75 -6.05 1.36
CA ASP A 33 -1.62 -5.13 1.37
C ASP A 33 -2.06 -3.71 1.73
N LEU A 34 -3.20 -3.25 1.22
CA LEU A 34 -3.80 -1.97 1.62
C LEU A 34 -4.06 -1.94 3.14
N ALA A 35 -4.68 -3.00 3.67
CA ALA A 35 -4.94 -3.13 5.10
C ALA A 35 -3.65 -3.20 5.93
N ARG A 36 -2.61 -3.88 5.44
CA ARG A 36 -1.30 -4.00 6.08
C ARG A 36 -0.61 -2.65 6.21
N VAL A 37 -0.64 -1.82 5.16
CA VAL A 37 -0.04 -0.48 5.18
C VAL A 37 -0.75 0.39 6.21
N VAL A 38 -2.08 0.44 6.19
CA VAL A 38 -2.85 1.20 7.19
C VAL A 38 -2.54 0.72 8.60
N LYS A 39 -2.50 -0.59 8.83
CA LYS A 39 -2.21 -1.19 10.14
C LYS A 39 -0.80 -0.87 10.64
N SER A 40 0.17 -0.70 9.74
CA SER A 40 1.53 -0.34 10.12
C SER A 40 1.62 1.06 10.75
N GLY A 41 0.69 1.96 10.40
CA GLY A 41 0.70 3.36 10.83
C GLY A 41 1.87 4.18 10.27
N ILE A 42 2.69 3.60 9.39
CA ILE A 42 3.82 4.26 8.73
C ILE A 42 3.31 4.83 7.41
N CYS A 43 3.57 6.13 7.19
CA CYS A 43 3.18 6.78 5.95
C CYS A 43 3.98 6.20 4.77
N PRO A 44 3.31 5.75 3.70
CA PRO A 44 4.01 5.31 2.50
C PRO A 44 4.73 6.49 1.83
N ASP A 45 5.81 6.17 1.11
CA ASP A 45 6.57 7.17 0.35
C ASP A 45 5.73 7.73 -0.81
N ASP A 46 4.93 6.87 -1.44
CA ASP A 46 3.93 7.25 -2.42
C ASP A 46 2.60 7.56 -1.73
N LEU A 47 2.14 8.80 -1.90
CA LEU A 47 0.89 9.31 -1.34
C LEU A 47 -0.20 9.44 -2.42
N THR A 48 -0.07 8.69 -3.51
CA THR A 48 -1.09 8.63 -4.55
C THR A 48 -2.27 7.76 -4.07
N PRO A 49 -3.50 8.31 -4.06
CA PRO A 49 -4.68 7.51 -3.73
C PRO A 49 -5.01 6.52 -4.85
N TYR A 50 -5.64 5.41 -4.49
CA TYR A 50 -6.18 4.44 -5.46
C TYR A 50 -7.59 4.85 -5.88
N ASP A 51 -7.93 4.65 -7.15
CA ASP A 51 -9.30 4.83 -7.62
C ASP A 51 -10.20 3.70 -7.10
N ALA A 52 -11.47 4.03 -6.84
CA ALA A 52 -12.46 3.03 -6.48
C ALA A 52 -12.78 2.14 -7.70
N MET A 53 -12.94 0.86 -7.43
CA MET A 53 -13.35 -0.14 -8.41
C MET A 53 -14.83 0.02 -8.72
N THR A 54 -15.19 0.04 -10.00
CA THR A 54 -16.60 0.02 -10.40
C THR A 54 -17.10 -1.40 -10.61
N TYR A 55 -18.40 -1.62 -10.34
CA TYR A 55 -19.03 -2.91 -10.61
C TYR A 55 -18.91 -3.30 -12.08
N THR A 56 -19.11 -2.35 -13.00
CA THR A 56 -19.06 -2.61 -14.44
C THR A 56 -17.68 -3.07 -14.92
N GLU A 57 -16.60 -2.56 -14.34
CA GLU A 57 -15.24 -2.94 -14.70
C GLU A 57 -14.85 -4.31 -14.11
N HIS A 58 -15.22 -4.58 -12.86
CA HIS A 58 -14.82 -5.80 -12.16
C HIS A 58 -15.74 -6.99 -12.45
N CYS A 59 -17.04 -6.74 -12.58
CA CYS A 59 -18.07 -7.74 -12.84
C CYS A 59 -18.49 -7.77 -14.32
N ALA A 60 -17.64 -7.23 -15.21
CA ALA A 60 -17.89 -7.18 -16.64
C ALA A 60 -18.22 -8.58 -17.20
N GLY A 61 -19.37 -8.70 -17.87
CA GLY A 61 -19.83 -9.96 -18.48
C GLY A 61 -20.86 -10.74 -17.66
N MET A 62 -21.08 -10.41 -16.38
CA MET A 62 -22.15 -11.05 -15.61
C MET A 62 -23.56 -10.68 -16.11
N ASP A 63 -23.76 -9.41 -16.50
CA ASP A 63 -25.05 -8.96 -17.04
C ASP A 63 -25.44 -9.69 -18.35
N GLN A 64 -24.45 -10.13 -19.15
CA GLN A 64 -24.71 -10.89 -20.38
C GLN A 64 -24.96 -12.38 -20.11
N ALA A 65 -24.36 -12.92 -19.05
CA ALA A 65 -24.56 -14.31 -18.63
C ALA A 65 -25.93 -14.53 -17.95
N CYS A 66 -26.49 -13.51 -17.30
CA CYS A 66 -27.74 -13.61 -16.53
C CYS A 66 -29.05 -13.40 -17.33
N ALA A 67 -29.02 -13.43 -18.66
CA ALA A 67 -30.21 -13.25 -19.49
C ALA A 67 -31.25 -14.39 -19.35
N THR A 68 -30.81 -15.54 -18.83
CA THR A 68 -31.67 -16.67 -18.48
C THR A 68 -31.83 -16.70 -16.96
N THR A 69 -33.06 -16.79 -16.45
CA THR A 69 -33.46 -16.80 -15.03
C THR A 69 -32.91 -17.99 -14.25
N ASP A 70 -31.59 -18.12 -14.17
CA ASP A 70 -30.87 -19.14 -13.44
C ASP A 70 -30.44 -18.57 -12.08
N SER A 71 -30.81 -19.26 -11.00
CA SER A 71 -30.49 -18.85 -9.63
C SER A 71 -28.98 -18.78 -9.38
N GLY A 72 -28.17 -19.56 -10.11
CA GLY A 72 -26.71 -19.51 -9.99
C GLY A 72 -26.14 -18.15 -10.42
N CYS A 73 -26.73 -17.52 -11.44
CA CYS A 73 -26.24 -16.23 -11.94
C CYS A 73 -26.49 -15.09 -10.94
N PHE A 74 -27.58 -15.16 -10.18
CA PHE A 74 -27.84 -14.21 -9.10
C PHE A 74 -26.84 -14.35 -7.95
N GLU A 75 -26.46 -15.59 -7.60
CA GLU A 75 -25.44 -15.83 -6.57
C GLU A 75 -24.06 -15.31 -6.99
N ASP A 76 -23.68 -15.54 -8.24
CA ASP A 76 -22.42 -15.05 -8.82
C ASP A 76 -22.37 -13.52 -8.87
N ALA A 77 -23.45 -12.86 -9.33
CA ALA A 77 -23.56 -11.40 -9.34
C ALA A 77 -23.47 -10.81 -7.92
N ARG A 78 -24.14 -11.46 -6.96
CA ARG A 78 -24.06 -11.07 -5.54
C ARG A 78 -22.64 -11.23 -5.01
N HIS A 79 -21.96 -12.33 -5.35
CA HIS A 79 -20.59 -12.55 -4.91
C HIS A 79 -19.64 -11.49 -5.47
N CYS A 80 -19.77 -11.15 -6.75
CA CYS A 80 -18.96 -10.11 -7.38
C CYS A 80 -19.24 -8.73 -6.76
N TRP A 81 -20.50 -8.41 -6.50
CA TRP A 81 -20.89 -7.19 -5.77
C TRP A 81 -20.26 -7.11 -4.38
N ASP A 82 -20.28 -8.21 -3.62
CA ASP A 82 -19.68 -8.29 -2.30
C ASP A 82 -18.16 -8.09 -2.36
N GLU A 83 -17.49 -8.63 -3.39
CA GLU A 83 -16.05 -8.43 -3.61
C GLU A 83 -15.70 -6.98 -3.93
N VAL A 84 -16.42 -6.33 -4.85
CA VAL A 84 -16.21 -4.92 -5.19
C VAL A 84 -16.36 -4.04 -3.96
N ASN A 85 -17.39 -4.26 -3.14
CA ASN A 85 -17.60 -3.49 -1.91
C ASN A 85 -16.50 -3.73 -0.88
N ARG A 86 -16.06 -4.97 -0.71
CA ARG A 86 -14.98 -5.34 0.21
C ARG A 86 -13.69 -4.63 -0.18
N THR A 87 -13.35 -4.66 -1.46
CA THR A 87 -12.16 -4.01 -2.05
C THR A 87 -12.22 -2.50 -1.87
N ASN A 88 -13.33 -1.87 -2.27
CA ASN A 88 -13.53 -0.42 -2.15
C ASN A 88 -13.43 0.08 -0.72
N LYS A 89 -13.91 -0.71 0.27
CA LYS A 89 -13.75 -0.36 1.68
C LYS A 89 -12.28 -0.27 2.08
N GLN A 90 -11.42 -1.17 1.59
CA GLN A 90 -9.98 -1.12 1.88
C GLN A 90 -9.33 0.07 1.17
N ILE A 91 -9.67 0.31 -0.09
CA ILE A 91 -9.20 1.48 -0.86
C ILE A 91 -9.54 2.78 -0.13
N PHE A 92 -10.79 2.98 0.30
CA PHE A 92 -11.19 4.20 1.01
C PHE A 92 -10.44 4.36 2.34
N THR A 93 -10.26 3.27 3.07
CA THR A 93 -9.51 3.29 4.34
C THR A 93 -8.05 3.69 4.11
N TYR A 94 -7.42 3.11 3.09
CA TYR A 94 -6.06 3.46 2.69
C TYR A 94 -5.94 4.91 2.21
N ASN A 95 -6.83 5.37 1.33
CA ASN A 95 -6.81 6.73 0.82
C ASN A 95 -6.97 7.76 1.95
N ALA A 96 -7.86 7.50 2.92
CA ALA A 96 -8.00 8.35 4.09
C ALA A 96 -6.69 8.43 4.91
N PHE A 97 -6.00 7.29 5.10
CA PHE A 97 -4.71 7.25 5.78
C PHE A 97 -3.64 8.05 5.01
N VAL A 98 -3.58 7.90 3.69
CA VAL A 98 -2.65 8.64 2.82
C VAL A 98 -2.91 10.15 2.87
N HIS A 99 -4.18 10.58 2.84
CA HIS A 99 -4.52 12.00 3.01
C HIS A 99 -4.05 12.53 4.36
N GLN A 100 -4.24 11.78 5.45
CA GLN A 100 -3.74 12.17 6.77
C GLN A 100 -2.21 12.29 6.79
N CYS A 101 -1.50 11.38 6.11
CA CYS A 101 -0.05 11.43 5.97
C CYS A 101 0.41 12.69 5.21
N ALA A 102 -0.25 13.02 4.10
CA ALA A 102 0.04 14.22 3.33
C ALA A 102 -0.16 15.51 4.15
N ASP A 103 -1.23 15.59 4.94
CA ASP A 103 -1.52 16.76 5.77
C ASP A 103 -0.49 16.96 6.89
N ARG A 104 -0.01 15.87 7.50
CA ARG A 104 1.10 15.92 8.48
C ARG A 104 2.41 16.40 7.85
N GLY A 105 2.66 16.08 6.58
CA GLY A 105 3.81 16.58 5.83
C GLY A 105 3.73 18.09 5.55
N LYS A 106 2.53 18.60 5.23
CA LYS A 106 2.27 20.02 4.98
C LYS A 106 2.33 20.89 6.24
N GLY A 107 1.97 20.33 7.41
CA GLY A 107 2.06 21.01 8.71
C GLY A 107 3.48 21.27 9.23
N ARG A 108 4.53 20.76 8.57
CA ARG A 108 5.94 21.06 8.86
C ARG A 108 6.50 22.22 8.04
N GLN A 109 5.68 23.15 7.54
CA GLN A 109 6.25 24.41 7.08
C GLN A 109 6.69 25.22 8.30
N PRO A 110 8.00 25.51 8.47
CA PRO A 110 8.44 26.40 9.53
C PRO A 110 7.78 27.77 9.28
N THR A 111 7.01 28.25 10.25
CA THR A 111 6.56 29.64 10.28
C THR A 111 7.82 30.51 10.21
N LYS A 112 8.03 31.16 9.07
CA LYS A 112 9.13 32.10 8.88
C LYS A 112 8.98 33.23 9.92
N PRO A 113 10.04 33.55 10.69
CA PRO A 113 10.02 34.64 11.67
C PRO A 113 9.84 36.01 11.00
#